data_AF-A0A251PZ28-F1
#
_entry.id   AF-A0A251PZ28-F1
#
_cell.length_a   1.000
_cell.length_b   1.000
_cell.length_c   1.000
_cell.angle_alpha   90.00
_cell.angle_beta   90.00
_cell.angle_gamma   90.00
#
_symmetry.space_group_name_H-M   'P 1'
#
loop_
_entity.id
_entity.type
_entity.pdbx_description
1 polymer ?
#
loop_
_entity_poly.entity_id
_entity_poly.type
_entity_poly.pdbx_seq_one_letter_code
_entity_poly.pdbx_strand_id
1 'polypeptide(L)'
;MFKNTFQSGFLSILYSLGSKPLQIWDKEGLGFGLTKFVDDHIKRPQDEDIQSNVLEIGMNIQSTYITCPADPSATLGIKLPFLDML
;
A
#
# COMPACT_ATOMS: atom_id res chain seq x y z
N MET A 1 -13.20 6.03 -2.87
CA MET A 1 -12.08 6.76 -3.49
C MET A 1 -12.19 6.82 -5.02
N PHE A 2 -12.33 5.69 -5.71
CA PHE A 2 -12.34 5.55 -7.16
C PHE A 2 -13.76 5.41 -7.80
N LYS A 3 -14.84 5.48 -7.01
CA LYS A 3 -16.22 5.28 -7.50
C LYS A 3 -16.59 6.16 -8.71
N ASN A 4 -16.10 7.40 -8.73
CA ASN A 4 -16.39 8.41 -9.76
C ASN A 4 -15.18 8.71 -10.67
N THR A 5 -14.13 7.89 -10.61
CA THR A 5 -12.98 8.04 -11.51
C THR A 5 -13.19 7.21 -12.77
N PHE A 6 -12.62 7.67 -13.88
CA PHE A 6 -12.53 6.85 -15.09
C PHE A 6 -11.69 5.59 -14.80
N GLN A 7 -12.22 4.42 -15.14
CA GLN A 7 -11.56 3.13 -14.92
C GLN A 7 -11.61 2.35 -16.25
N SER A 8 -10.49 2.38 -16.97
CA SER A 8 -10.28 1.64 -18.21
C SER A 8 -8.80 1.29 -18.34
N GLY A 9 -8.49 0.16 -18.99
CA GLY A 9 -7.13 -0.36 -19.03
C GLY A 9 -6.64 -0.75 -17.63
N PHE A 10 -5.55 -0.13 -17.18
CA PHE A 10 -4.90 -0.44 -15.91
C PHE A 10 -5.12 0.66 -14.87
N LEU A 11 -5.36 0.25 -13.63
CA LEU A 11 -5.42 1.13 -12.46
C LEU A 11 -4.37 0.66 -11.45
N SER A 12 -3.29 1.43 -11.31
CA SER A 12 -2.30 1.19 -10.26
C SER A 12 -2.80 1.78 -8.94
N ILE A 13 -2.84 0.95 -7.90
CA ILE A 13 -3.21 1.35 -6.53
C ILE A 13 -2.02 1.36 -5.58
N LEU A 14 -0.87 0.82 -5.99
CA LEU A 14 0.40 0.86 -5.27
C LEU A 14 1.53 0.93 -6.29
N TYR A 15 2.49 1.84 -6.07
CA TYR A 15 3.67 1.99 -6.91
C TYR A 15 4.87 2.47 -6.09
N SER A 16 5.90 1.63 -5.96
CA SER A 16 7.03 1.83 -5.03
C SER A 16 7.89 3.06 -5.35
N LEU A 17 8.00 3.43 -6.63
CA LEU A 17 8.86 4.50 -7.14
C LEU A 17 8.31 5.92 -6.91
N GLY A 18 7.06 6.06 -6.45
CA GLY A 18 6.46 7.36 -6.16
C GLY A 18 7.10 8.08 -4.96
N SER A 19 6.88 9.40 -4.87
CA SER A 19 7.30 10.19 -3.69
C SER A 19 6.56 9.77 -2.42
N LYS A 20 5.29 9.34 -2.57
CA LYS A 20 4.42 8.85 -1.48
C LYS A 20 3.70 7.55 -1.92
N PRO A 21 4.40 6.40 -1.97
CA PRO A 21 3.83 5.15 -2.49
C PRO A 21 2.63 4.66 -1.67
N LEU A 22 2.61 4.97 -0.37
CA LEU A 22 1.54 4.60 0.56
C LEU A 22 0.56 5.75 0.82
N GLN A 23 0.39 6.70 -0.11
CA GLN A 23 -0.47 7.88 0.11
C GLN A 23 -1.92 7.54 0.46
N ILE A 24 -2.44 6.43 -0.09
CA ILE A 24 -3.82 5.99 0.09
C ILE A 24 -3.93 4.74 0.98
N TRP A 25 -2.79 4.32 1.54
CA TRP A 25 -2.65 3.12 2.35
C TRP A 25 -2.37 3.53 3.79
N ASP A 26 -3.06 2.91 4.72
CA ASP A 26 -2.70 3.00 6.12
C ASP A 26 -1.61 1.97 6.45
N LYS A 27 -0.74 2.33 7.39
CA LYS A 27 0.43 1.56 7.79
C LYS A 27 0.30 0.94 9.18
N GLU A 28 -0.85 1.08 9.85
CA GLU A 28 -1.03 0.60 11.21
C GLU A 28 -1.15 -0.93 11.27
N GLY A 29 -0.09 -1.54 11.81
CA GLY A 29 -0.29 -2.66 12.73
C GLY A 29 -1.06 -2.14 13.96
N LEU A 30 -2.36 -2.44 14.02
CA LEU A 30 -3.23 -2.38 15.19
C LEU A 30 -3.20 -1.09 16.05
N GLY A 31 -4.01 -0.09 15.65
CA GLY A 31 -4.90 0.62 16.58
C GLY A 31 -4.46 1.99 17.10
N PHE A 32 -5.33 2.97 16.85
CA PHE A 32 -5.62 4.12 17.72
C PHE A 32 -4.40 4.75 18.42
N GLY A 33 -3.63 5.55 17.67
CA GLY A 33 -2.89 6.69 18.23
C GLY A 33 -1.74 6.37 19.19
N LEU A 34 -1.39 5.10 19.39
CA LEU A 34 -0.27 4.68 20.21
C LEU A 34 0.44 3.54 19.47
N THR A 35 1.30 3.85 18.53
CA THR A 35 2.75 3.88 18.79
C THR A 35 3.52 3.96 17.46
N LYS A 36 4.56 4.78 17.51
CA LYS A 36 5.64 4.95 16.54
C LYS A 36 6.50 3.67 16.41
N PHE A 37 5.91 2.54 15.97
CA PHE A 37 6.61 1.25 15.76
C PHE A 37 6.78 0.87 14.28
N VAL A 38 6.24 1.67 13.35
CA VAL A 38 6.04 1.25 11.95
C VAL A 38 7.28 1.44 11.05
N ASP A 39 8.19 2.35 11.40
CA ASP A 39 9.30 2.71 10.50
C ASP A 39 10.37 1.60 10.35
N ASP A 40 10.46 0.65 11.27
CA ASP A 40 11.41 -0.48 11.17
C ASP A 40 10.88 -1.65 10.33
N HIS A 41 9.58 -1.69 10.06
CA HIS A 41 8.93 -2.81 9.37
C HIS A 41 8.46 -2.47 7.96
N ILE A 42 8.51 -1.21 7.54
CA ILE A 42 8.20 -0.84 6.15
C ILE A 42 9.34 -0.01 5.57
N LYS A 43 10.05 -0.57 4.59
CA LYS A 43 11.25 0.03 4.00
C LYS A 43 11.15 0.15 2.50
N ARG A 44 12.05 0.95 1.91
CA ARG A 44 12.19 1.10 0.46
C ARG A 44 13.62 0.83 0.01
N PRO A 45 14.10 -0.43 0.08
CA PRO A 45 15.42 -0.77 -0.42
C PRO A 45 15.42 -0.74 -1.96
N GLN A 46 16.63 -0.62 -2.52
CA GLN A 46 16.87 -0.93 -3.93
C GLN A 46 17.06 -2.44 -4.05
N ASP A 47 16.22 -3.09 -4.85
CA ASP A 47 16.35 -4.50 -5.19
C ASP A 47 17.44 -4.64 -6.26
N GLU A 48 18.39 -5.56 -6.05
CA GLU A 48 19.57 -5.73 -6.91
C GLU A 48 19.24 -6.43 -8.23
N ASP A 49 18.27 -7.35 -8.23
CA ASP A 49 17.91 -8.15 -9.40
C ASP A 49 17.13 -7.32 -10.42
N ILE A 50 16.21 -6.48 -9.94
CA ILE A 50 15.42 -5.59 -10.80
C ILE A 50 15.97 -4.17 -10.88
N GLN A 51 17.03 -3.86 -10.13
CA GLN A 51 17.70 -2.56 -10.05
C GLN A 51 16.76 -1.39 -9.73
N SER A 52 15.72 -1.62 -8.94
CA SER A 52 14.63 -0.67 -8.69
C SER A 52 14.27 -0.60 -7.21
N ASN A 53 13.70 0.53 -6.75
CA ASN A 53 13.23 0.61 -5.37
C ASN A 53 11.92 -0.15 -5.22
N VAL A 54 11.88 -1.05 -4.24
CA VAL A 54 10.70 -1.85 -3.90
C VAL A 54 10.10 -1.37 -2.59
N LEU A 55 8.89 -1.84 -2.27
CA LEU A 55 8.32 -1.66 -0.93
C LEU A 55 8.49 -2.98 -0.17
N GLU A 56 9.31 -2.96 0.88
CA GLU A 56 9.52 -4.11 1.76
C GLU A 56 8.60 -4.00 2.98
N ILE A 57 7.83 -5.06 3.27
CA ILE A 57 6.95 -5.18 4.44
C ILE A 57 7.54 -6.26 5.36
N GLY A 58 7.61 -5.95 6.65
CA GLY A 58 8.33 -6.71 7.66
C GLY A 58 7.82 -8.14 7.83
N MET A 59 8.70 -8.98 8.37
CA MET A 59 8.51 -10.44 8.43
C MET A 59 7.39 -10.93 9.37
N ASN A 60 6.86 -10.08 10.26
CA ASN A 60 5.81 -10.51 11.17
C ASN A 60 4.44 -10.50 10.48
N ILE A 61 4.09 -11.64 9.88
CA ILE A 61 2.85 -11.85 9.11
C ILE A 61 1.58 -11.50 9.92
N GLN A 62 1.61 -11.64 11.25
CA GLN A 62 0.42 -11.42 12.09
C GLN A 62 0.15 -9.95 12.40
N SER A 63 1.21 -9.12 12.45
CA SER A 63 1.10 -7.74 12.94
C SER A 63 1.53 -6.70 11.92
N THR A 64 2.10 -7.10 10.78
CA THR A 64 2.64 -6.19 9.78
C THR A 64 1.88 -6.35 8.48
N TYR A 65 0.97 -5.41 8.23
CA TYR A 65 0.19 -5.31 7.00
C TYR A 65 -0.04 -3.84 6.66
N ILE A 66 -0.44 -3.58 5.43
CA ILE A 66 -0.95 -2.28 4.98
C ILE A 66 -2.39 -2.46 4.53
N THR A 67 -3.22 -1.45 4.77
CA THR A 67 -4.64 -1.48 4.40
C THR A 67 -4.98 -0.35 3.46
N CYS A 68 -5.93 -0.58 2.57
CA CYS A 68 -6.43 0.43 1.65
C CYS A 68 -7.96 0.34 1.54
N PRO A 69 -8.70 1.45 1.66
CA PRO A 69 -8.22 2.82 1.88
C PRO A 69 -7.64 3.04 3.27
N ALA A 70 -6.82 4.10 3.43
CA ALA A 70 -6.26 4.47 4.73
C ALA A 70 -7.33 4.85 5.77
N ASP A 71 -8.45 5.40 5.31
CA ASP A 71 -9.63 5.64 6.14
C ASP A 71 -10.48 4.36 6.19
N PRO A 72 -10.65 3.72 7.37
CA PRO A 72 -11.41 2.47 7.51
C PRO A 72 -12.91 2.66 7.24
N SER A 73 -13.42 3.89 7.25
CA SER A 73 -14.81 4.20 6.88
C SER A 73 -15.01 4.37 5.37
N ALA A 74 -13.92 4.46 4.59
CA ALA A 74 -13.95 4.64 3.16
C ALA A 74 -13.90 3.31 2.40
N THR A 75 -14.33 3.35 1.13
CA THR A 75 -14.22 2.20 0.21
C THR A 75 -13.46 2.57 -1.06
N LEU A 76 -12.74 1.61 -1.65
CA LEU A 76 -11.97 1.82 -2.88
C LEU A 76 -12.88 2.16 -4.07
N GLY A 77 -13.88 1.33 -4.37
CA GLY A 77 -14.80 1.55 -5.49
C GLY A 77 -14.18 1.24 -6.86
N ILE A 78 -13.39 0.17 -6.96
CA ILE A 78 -12.79 -0.33 -8.19
C ILE A 78 -13.76 -1.31 -8.86
N LYS A 79 -13.95 -1.18 -10.18
CA LYS A 79 -14.88 -1.98 -11.00
C LYS A 79 -14.16 -2.93 -11.97
N LEU A 80 -12.83 -2.86 -12.03
CA LEU A 80 -12.03 -3.74 -12.88
C LEU A 80 -12.11 -5.19 -12.35
N PRO A 81 -12.24 -6.20 -13.25
CA PRO A 81 -12.51 -7.58 -12.83
C PRO A 81 -11.27 -8.34 -12.35
N PHE A 82 -10.07 -7.84 -12.65
CA PHE A 82 -8.81 -8.51 -12.33
C PHE A 82 -7.97 -7.62 -11.41
N LEU A 83 -7.39 -8.27 -10.40
CA LEU A 83 -6.37 -7.71 -9.53
C LEU A 83 -5.08 -8.47 -9.84
N ASP A 84 -4.02 -7.72 -10.12
CA ASP A 84 -2.69 -8.25 -10.39
C ASP A 84 -1.69 -7.63 -9.41
N MET A 85 -0.71 -8.42 -8.98
CA MET A 85 0.40 -7.98 -8.13
C MET A 85 1.69 -8.29 -8.89
N LEU A 86 2.28 -7.22 -9.45
CA LEU A 86 3.50 -7.25 -10.27
C LEU A 86 4.70 -6.74 -9.48
#